data_AF-A0A0H5QIG2-F1
#
_entry.id   AF-A0A0H5QIG2-F1
#
_cell.length_a   1.000
_cell.length_b   1.000
_cell.length_c   1.000
_cell.angle_alpha   90.00
_cell.angle_beta   90.00
_cell.angle_gamma   90.00
#
_symmetry.space_group_name_H-M   'P 1'
#
loop_
_entity.id
_entity.type
_entity.pdbx_description
1 polymer ?
#
loop_
_entity_poly.entity_id
_entity_poly.type
_entity_poly.pdbx_seq_one_letter_code
_entity_poly.pdbx_strand_id
1 'polypeptide(L)'
;MGSRSAQCYLSNPAIVAASAIAGRIVSVDGSISPVQAFAHSSSGCPTSSPDIERVPLSSGFPSRLAGPLLFCDSDSINTDAIYPGKYTYREDLSQEQMAAVALENYSIDGQRPTIEPGSIMVSGSNFGCGSSREQAATCLKYAGIPAVIVSSVNETYLRNAFNNGFLVLISPELVTFLRRPDSPTFNLNVVIDFLSWTVSLTTQEGEELGPFSVDPVGPVAQQLIVDEGIASSVKKALSQSINTL
;
A
#
# COMPACT_ATOMS: atom_id res chain seq x y z
N MET A 1 13.19 10.20 -7.56
CA MET A 1 12.15 9.17 -7.77
C MET A 1 10.89 9.69 -7.14
N GLY A 2 9.74 9.67 -7.83
CA GLY A 2 8.49 10.12 -7.20
C GLY A 2 7.44 10.71 -8.15
N SER A 3 7.82 11.14 -9.36
CA SER A 3 6.85 11.49 -10.41
C SER A 3 6.58 10.29 -11.31
N ARG A 4 5.32 10.08 -11.71
CA ARG A 4 4.91 9.06 -12.69
C ARG A 4 5.65 9.18 -14.02
N SER A 5 6.04 10.40 -14.40
CA SER A 5 6.75 10.66 -15.66
C SER A 5 8.28 10.57 -15.55
N ALA A 6 8.82 10.34 -14.35
CA ALA A 6 10.26 10.28 -14.15
C ALA A 6 10.84 8.98 -14.73
N GLN A 7 11.81 9.10 -15.65
CA GLN A 7 12.58 7.97 -16.14
C GLN A 7 13.83 7.76 -15.27
N CYS A 8 13.89 6.64 -14.56
CA CYS A 8 15.02 6.27 -13.70
C CYS A 8 15.70 5.01 -14.25
N TYR A 9 17.03 5.04 -14.36
CA TYR A 9 17.82 3.95 -14.93
C TYR A 9 18.85 3.47 -13.90
N LEU A 10 19.00 2.15 -13.77
CA LEU A 10 20.06 1.53 -12.99
C LEU A 10 21.25 1.24 -13.91
N SER A 11 22.46 1.65 -13.51
CA SER A 11 23.68 1.36 -14.27
C SER A 11 24.88 1.28 -13.34
N ASN A 12 26.02 0.85 -13.88
CA ASN A 12 27.26 0.85 -13.14
C ASN A 12 27.76 2.31 -12.89
N PRO A 13 28.60 2.54 -11.87
CA PRO A 13 29.07 3.89 -11.52
C PRO A 13 29.81 4.60 -12.66
N ALA A 14 30.51 3.88 -13.53
CA ALA A 14 31.27 4.47 -14.65
C ALA A 14 30.34 5.09 -15.71
N ILE A 15 29.25 4.40 -16.05
CA ILE A 15 28.23 4.88 -16.99
C ILE A 15 27.47 6.08 -16.39
N VAL A 16 27.17 6.03 -15.08
CA VAL A 16 26.53 7.16 -14.38
C VAL A 16 27.42 8.40 -14.43
N ALA A 17 28.72 8.25 -14.15
CA ALA A 17 29.67 9.34 -14.19
C ALA A 17 29.82 9.93 -15.61
N ALA A 18 29.99 9.08 -16.62
CA ALA A 18 30.07 9.50 -18.02
C ALA A 18 28.79 10.24 -18.46
N SER A 19 27.62 9.72 -18.10
CA SER A 19 26.32 10.32 -18.41
C SER A 19 26.08 11.66 -17.71
N ALA A 20 26.54 11.78 -16.46
CA ALA A 20 26.45 13.04 -15.71
C ALA A 20 27.30 14.15 -16.34
N ILE A 21 28.53 13.82 -16.79
CA ILE A 21 29.39 14.77 -17.51
C ILE A 21 28.79 15.16 -18.85
N ALA A 22 28.21 14.20 -19.59
CA ALA A 22 27.65 14.42 -20.91
C ALA A 22 26.27 15.12 -20.91
N GLY A 23 25.58 15.18 -19.77
CA GLY A 23 24.21 15.72 -19.66
C GLY A 23 23.14 14.86 -20.36
N ARG A 24 23.49 13.64 -20.79
CA ARG A 24 22.62 12.67 -21.45
C ARG A 24 23.16 11.26 -21.21
N ILE A 25 22.32 10.24 -21.34
CA ILE A 25 22.74 8.84 -21.16
C ILE A 25 23.75 8.46 -22.25
N VAL A 26 24.95 8.03 -21.84
CA VAL A 26 26.04 7.58 -22.72
C VAL A 26 26.78 6.38 -22.14
N SER A 27 27.45 5.63 -23.01
CA SER A 27 28.46 4.65 -22.62
C SER A 27 29.74 5.35 -22.12
N VAL A 28 30.64 4.59 -21.47
CA VAL A 28 31.89 5.11 -20.89
C VAL A 28 32.80 5.74 -21.96
N ASP A 29 32.75 5.24 -23.19
CA ASP A 29 33.44 5.74 -24.38
C ASP A 29 32.72 6.93 -25.05
N GLY A 30 31.60 7.42 -24.49
CA GLY A 30 30.80 8.51 -25.02
C GLY A 30 29.88 8.12 -26.18
N SER A 31 29.89 6.85 -26.59
CA SER A 31 29.00 6.33 -27.63
C SER A 31 27.58 6.12 -27.09
N ILE A 32 26.59 6.23 -27.98
CA ILE A 32 25.25 5.69 -27.73
C ILE A 32 25.22 4.32 -28.40
N SER A 33 25.44 3.26 -27.65
CA SER A 33 25.15 1.93 -28.15
C SER A 33 23.65 1.67 -27.96
N PRO A 34 22.89 1.28 -29.01
CA PRO A 34 21.50 0.89 -28.84
C PRO A 34 21.46 -0.32 -27.90
N VAL A 35 20.76 -0.18 -26.78
CA VAL A 35 20.55 -1.29 -25.85
C VAL A 35 19.65 -2.30 -26.55
N GLN A 36 20.14 -3.53 -26.70
CA GLN A 36 19.32 -4.66 -27.10
C GLN A 36 18.27 -4.84 -25.99
N ALA A 37 17.01 -4.52 -26.28
CA ALA A 37 15.94 -4.63 -25.30
C ALA A 37 15.76 -6.10 -24.93
N PHE A 38 16.19 -6.48 -23.72
CA PHE A 38 15.83 -7.77 -23.16
C PHE A 38 14.40 -7.64 -22.65
N ALA A 39 13.45 -8.19 -23.41
CA ALA A 39 12.09 -8.38 -22.93
C ALA A 39 12.13 -9.39 -21.78
N HIS A 40 12.01 -8.93 -20.53
CA HIS A 40 11.59 -9.79 -19.45
C HIS A 40 10.08 -9.99 -19.59
N SER A 41 9.69 -11.14 -20.13
CA SER A 41 8.34 -11.64 -19.94
C SER A 41 8.20 -11.98 -18.46
N SER A 42 7.50 -11.14 -17.70
CA SER A 42 6.92 -11.56 -16.44
C SER A 42 5.87 -12.62 -16.78
N SER A 43 6.26 -13.90 -16.74
CA SER A 43 5.30 -14.99 -16.68
C SER A 43 4.37 -14.66 -15.52
N GLY A 44 3.09 -14.47 -15.83
CA GLY A 44 2.07 -14.14 -14.84
C GLY A 44 2.22 -15.04 -13.62
N CYS A 45 2.14 -14.45 -12.43
CA CYS A 45 2.00 -15.21 -11.19
C CYS A 45 0.87 -16.22 -11.42
N PRO A 46 1.04 -17.51 -11.09
CA PRO A 46 -0.06 -18.45 -11.21
C PRO A 46 -1.21 -17.90 -10.36
N THR A 47 -2.29 -17.51 -11.03
CA THR A 47 -3.59 -17.31 -10.42
C THR A 47 -4.12 -18.69 -10.05
N SER A 48 -3.47 -19.36 -9.10
CA SER A 48 -4.16 -20.38 -8.34
C SER A 48 -5.11 -19.60 -7.45
N SER A 49 -6.34 -19.44 -7.89
CA SER A 49 -7.45 -19.23 -6.98
C SER A 49 -7.36 -20.41 -6.00
N PRO A 50 -6.95 -20.22 -4.73
CA PRO A 50 -7.17 -21.28 -3.77
C PRO A 50 -8.69 -21.50 -3.78
N ASP A 51 -9.13 -22.75 -3.85
CA ASP A 51 -10.53 -23.08 -3.64
C ASP A 51 -11.00 -22.33 -2.41
N ILE A 52 -11.85 -21.32 -2.61
CA ILE A 52 -12.35 -20.44 -1.54
C ILE A 52 -13.38 -21.27 -0.77
N GLU A 53 -12.92 -22.26 -0.02
CA GLU A 53 -13.58 -22.58 1.24
C GLU A 53 -13.59 -21.26 2.01
N ARG A 54 -14.79 -20.66 2.11
CA ARG A 54 -15.04 -19.32 2.68
C ARG A 54 -14.14 -19.10 3.89
N VAL A 55 -13.12 -18.24 3.75
CA VAL A 55 -12.24 -17.91 4.87
C VAL A 55 -13.12 -17.30 5.96
N PRO A 56 -13.29 -17.98 7.11
CA PRO A 56 -14.24 -17.54 8.12
C PRO A 56 -13.71 -16.26 8.78
N LEU A 57 -14.64 -15.42 9.23
CA LEU A 57 -14.29 -14.26 10.04
C LEU A 57 -13.98 -14.70 11.47
N SER A 58 -12.85 -14.23 11.96
CA SER A 58 -12.35 -14.45 13.31
C SER A 58 -13.14 -13.58 14.29
N SER A 59 -13.26 -14.05 15.54
CA SER A 59 -13.95 -13.31 16.59
C SER A 59 -13.35 -11.91 16.78
N GLY A 60 -14.18 -10.87 16.71
CA GLY A 60 -13.76 -9.48 16.89
C GLY A 60 -13.26 -8.79 15.62
N PHE A 61 -13.07 -9.52 14.51
CA PHE A 61 -12.79 -8.89 13.22
C PHE A 61 -14.07 -8.22 12.70
N PRO A 62 -14.00 -6.98 12.16
CA PRO A 62 -15.19 -6.27 11.70
C PRO A 62 -15.85 -7.04 10.56
N SER A 63 -17.19 -7.05 10.51
CA SER A 63 -17.93 -7.59 9.36
C SER A 63 -17.98 -6.60 8.19
N ARG A 64 -17.87 -5.31 8.48
CA ARG A 64 -17.93 -4.22 7.49
C ARG A 64 -17.04 -3.06 7.90
N LEU A 65 -16.39 -2.42 6.92
CA LEU A 65 -15.62 -1.19 7.08
C LEU A 65 -16.02 -0.20 5.99
N ALA A 66 -16.17 1.08 6.32
CA ALA A 66 -16.51 2.10 5.35
C ALA A 66 -15.82 3.43 5.65
N GLY A 67 -15.56 4.22 4.62
CA GLY A 67 -14.92 5.52 4.73
C GLY A 67 -14.71 6.18 3.36
N PRO A 68 -14.37 7.49 3.33
CA PRO A 68 -14.16 8.21 2.08
C PRO A 68 -12.99 7.62 1.30
N LEU A 69 -13.09 7.65 -0.03
CA LEU A 69 -12.04 7.21 -0.94
C LEU A 69 -10.88 8.22 -0.92
N LEU A 70 -9.69 7.75 -0.55
CA LEU A 70 -8.43 8.42 -0.82
C LEU A 70 -7.71 7.71 -1.98
N PHE A 71 -7.93 8.16 -3.21
CA PHE A 71 -7.33 7.52 -4.38
C PHE A 71 -5.92 8.07 -4.66
N CYS A 72 -4.91 7.23 -4.48
CA CYS A 72 -3.51 7.52 -4.79
C CYS A 72 -3.10 6.78 -6.06
N ASP A 73 -3.41 7.37 -7.22
CA ASP A 73 -3.16 6.76 -8.54
C ASP A 73 -1.67 6.74 -8.92
N SER A 74 -0.94 5.79 -8.37
CA SER A 74 0.44 5.51 -8.76
C SER A 74 0.76 4.04 -8.52
N ASP A 75 1.53 3.48 -9.45
CA ASP A 75 2.19 2.19 -9.23
C ASP A 75 3.54 2.41 -8.55
N SER A 76 4.01 1.39 -7.83
CA SER A 76 5.30 1.37 -7.13
C SER A 76 5.47 2.55 -6.17
N ILE A 77 4.40 2.94 -5.46
CA ILE A 77 4.53 3.81 -4.28
C ILE A 77 5.43 3.07 -3.28
N ASN A 78 6.67 3.52 -3.17
CA ASN A 78 7.68 2.89 -2.33
C ASN A 78 7.60 3.40 -0.89
N THR A 79 8.30 2.73 0.03
CA THR A 79 8.30 3.13 1.46
C THR A 79 8.82 4.54 1.71
N ASP A 80 9.63 5.09 0.81
CA ASP A 80 10.13 6.47 0.95
C ASP A 80 9.08 7.51 0.57
N ALA A 81 8.27 7.22 -0.45
CA ALA A 81 7.09 8.00 -0.82
C ALA A 81 6.07 8.01 0.33
N ILE A 82 5.90 6.88 1.03
CA ILE A 82 4.98 6.74 2.16
C ILE A 82 5.54 7.39 3.44
N TYR A 83 6.79 7.12 3.78
CA TYR A 83 7.44 7.63 4.99
C TYR A 83 8.90 7.99 4.70
N PRO A 84 9.24 9.30 4.64
CA PRO A 84 10.56 9.73 4.19
C PRO A 84 11.72 9.15 5.00
N GLY A 85 12.78 8.73 4.32
CA GLY A 85 13.94 8.08 4.93
C GLY A 85 14.60 8.89 6.05
N LYS A 86 14.55 10.23 5.96
CA LYS A 86 15.08 11.17 6.97
C LYS A 86 14.49 10.99 8.37
N TYR A 87 13.34 10.34 8.51
CA TYR A 87 12.70 10.08 9.81
C TYR A 87 12.96 8.67 10.36
N THR A 88 13.55 7.77 9.56
CA THR A 88 13.61 6.33 9.87
C THR A 88 14.33 6.01 11.18
N TYR A 89 15.38 6.76 11.51
CA TYR A 89 16.19 6.56 12.72
C TYR A 89 15.83 7.54 13.85
N ARG A 90 14.67 8.20 13.75
CA ARG A 90 14.18 9.10 14.79
C ARG A 90 13.19 8.36 15.68
N GLU A 91 13.71 7.79 16.75
CA GLU A 91 12.93 7.01 17.73
C GLU A 91 12.10 7.89 18.67
N ASP A 92 12.34 9.20 18.69
CA ASP A 92 11.68 10.19 19.53
C ASP A 92 10.35 10.71 18.95
N LEU A 93 9.97 10.27 17.74
CA LEU A 93 8.76 10.76 17.07
C LEU A 93 7.50 10.21 17.72
N SER A 94 6.58 11.10 18.07
CA SER A 94 5.25 10.73 18.51
C SER A 94 4.43 10.15 17.34
N GLN A 95 3.34 9.44 17.65
CA GLN A 95 2.44 8.91 16.63
C GLN A 95 1.87 10.02 15.73
N GLU A 96 1.55 11.17 16.32
CA GLU A 96 1.05 12.35 15.61
C GLU A 96 2.12 12.93 14.66
N GLN A 97 3.38 12.95 15.09
CA GLN A 97 4.48 13.39 14.24
C GLN A 97 4.73 12.41 13.08
N MET A 98 4.63 11.11 13.33
CA MET A 98 4.70 10.09 12.29
C MET A 98 3.55 10.21 11.29
N ALA A 99 2.32 10.44 11.78
CA ALA A 99 1.16 10.70 10.94
C ALA A 99 1.32 11.95 10.07
N ALA A 100 1.87 13.03 10.65
CA ALA A 100 2.06 14.30 9.96
C ALA A 100 3.02 14.22 8.75
N VAL A 101 3.90 13.22 8.69
CA VAL A 101 4.85 13.00 7.58
C VAL A 101 4.40 11.90 6.61
N ALA A 102 3.24 11.28 6.82
CA ALA A 102 2.72 10.23 5.94
C ALA A 102 2.43 10.76 4.54
N LEU A 103 2.96 10.12 3.50
CA LEU A 103 2.87 10.54 2.10
C LEU A 103 3.61 11.87 1.80
N GLU A 104 4.54 12.33 2.65
CA GLU A 104 5.24 13.61 2.43
C GLU A 104 6.04 13.65 1.11
N ASN A 105 6.65 12.54 0.72
CA ASN A 105 7.40 12.43 -0.54
C ASN A 105 6.52 11.97 -1.72
N TYR A 106 5.23 11.74 -1.49
CA TYR A 106 4.27 11.36 -2.52
C TYR A 106 3.47 12.58 -2.96
N SER A 107 3.28 12.75 -4.27
CA SER A 107 2.48 13.83 -4.81
C SER A 107 1.68 13.38 -6.03
N ILE A 108 0.45 13.89 -6.12
CA ILE A 108 -0.41 13.82 -7.30
C ILE A 108 -0.43 15.24 -7.85
N ASP A 109 -0.02 15.40 -9.11
CA ASP A 109 0.05 16.72 -9.77
C ASP A 109 0.83 17.78 -8.97
N GLY A 110 1.88 17.34 -8.28
CA GLY A 110 2.75 18.21 -7.46
C GLY A 110 2.18 18.56 -6.09
N GLN A 111 1.03 18.01 -5.70
CA GLN A 111 0.43 18.21 -4.39
C GLN A 111 0.40 16.91 -3.58
N ARG A 112 0.77 17.01 -2.30
CA ARG A 112 0.60 15.91 -1.34
C ARG A 112 -0.91 15.72 -1.10
N PRO A 113 -1.44 14.48 -1.17
CA PRO A 113 -2.83 14.24 -0.86
C PRO A 113 -3.15 14.57 0.61
N THR A 114 -4.32 15.15 0.85
CA THR A 114 -4.85 15.35 2.20
C THR A 114 -5.41 14.04 2.72
N ILE A 115 -4.97 13.62 3.90
CA ILE A 115 -5.51 12.44 4.59
C ILE A 115 -6.61 12.93 5.55
N GLU A 116 -7.84 12.53 5.29
CA GLU A 116 -8.94 12.68 6.26
C GLU A 116 -9.00 11.40 7.11
N PRO A 117 -8.98 11.48 8.46
CA PRO A 117 -9.13 10.30 9.31
C PRO A 117 -10.38 9.49 8.96
N GLY A 118 -10.22 8.19 8.80
CA GLY A 118 -11.26 7.26 8.33
C GLY A 118 -11.22 7.00 6.81
N SER A 119 -10.42 7.74 6.03
CA SER A 119 -10.31 7.52 4.59
C SER A 119 -9.71 6.16 4.27
N ILE A 120 -10.34 5.41 3.36
CA ILE A 120 -9.80 4.18 2.81
C ILE A 120 -8.94 4.53 1.60
N MET A 121 -7.65 4.23 1.70
CA MET A 121 -6.70 4.52 0.65
C MET A 121 -6.76 3.44 -0.44
N VAL A 122 -6.81 3.86 -1.70
CA VAL A 122 -6.71 2.94 -2.85
C VAL A 122 -5.51 3.31 -3.70
N SER A 123 -4.69 2.34 -4.10
CA SER A 123 -3.49 2.59 -4.90
C SER A 123 -3.15 1.47 -5.89
N GLY A 124 -2.12 1.69 -6.69
CA GLY A 124 -1.74 0.85 -7.81
C GLY A 124 -1.06 -0.46 -7.43
N SER A 125 -0.23 -0.94 -8.35
CA SER A 125 0.55 -2.17 -8.21
C SER A 125 1.86 -1.95 -7.46
N ASN A 126 2.44 -3.00 -6.89
CA ASN A 126 3.75 -3.00 -6.21
C ASN A 126 3.85 -1.97 -5.07
N PHE A 127 2.76 -1.80 -4.32
CA PHE A 127 2.68 -0.86 -3.21
C PHE A 127 3.62 -1.25 -2.05
N GLY A 128 4.23 -0.26 -1.41
CA GLY A 128 5.13 -0.46 -0.28
C GLY A 128 6.48 -1.07 -0.65
N CYS A 129 6.87 -1.03 -1.93
CA CYS A 129 8.16 -1.53 -2.38
C CYS A 129 9.35 -0.72 -1.82
N GLY A 130 10.56 -1.24 -1.98
CA GLY A 130 11.79 -0.59 -1.53
C GLY A 130 12.29 -1.13 -0.19
N SER A 131 12.81 -0.25 0.66
CA SER A 131 13.40 -0.61 1.94
C SER A 131 12.37 -1.16 2.94
N SER A 132 12.77 -2.15 3.74
CA SER A 132 11.94 -2.70 4.82
C SER A 132 11.80 -1.71 5.99
N ARG A 133 10.90 -0.73 5.87
CA ARG A 133 10.56 0.22 6.94
C ARG A 133 9.17 -0.10 7.48
N GLU A 134 9.11 -0.46 8.75
CA GLU A 134 7.84 -0.71 9.45
C GLU A 134 7.01 0.58 9.59
N GLN A 135 7.69 1.72 9.73
CA GLN A 135 7.10 3.05 9.86
C GLN A 135 6.20 3.42 8.68
N ALA A 136 6.44 2.85 7.49
CA ALA A 136 5.60 3.08 6.32
C ALA A 136 4.18 2.50 6.46
N ALA A 137 3.98 1.50 7.32
CA ALA A 137 2.64 1.00 7.66
C ALA A 137 2.06 1.80 8.84
N THR A 138 2.84 1.99 9.90
CA THR A 138 2.34 2.64 11.13
C THR A 138 2.01 4.12 10.92
N CYS A 139 2.73 4.85 10.07
CA CYS A 139 2.40 6.25 9.79
C CYS A 139 1.01 6.41 9.16
N LEU A 140 0.60 5.50 8.27
CA LEU A 140 -0.73 5.52 7.66
C LEU A 140 -1.80 5.17 8.69
N LYS A 141 -1.54 4.15 9.52
CA LYS A 141 -2.42 3.80 10.66
C LYS A 141 -2.62 4.99 11.60
N TYR A 142 -1.55 5.68 11.99
CA TYR A 142 -1.60 6.84 12.87
C TYR A 142 -2.22 8.08 12.21
N ALA A 143 -2.12 8.21 10.88
CA ALA A 143 -2.85 9.21 10.11
C ALA A 143 -4.37 8.94 10.03
N GLY A 144 -4.84 7.84 10.62
CA GLY A 144 -6.25 7.49 10.70
C GLY A 144 -6.77 6.75 9.47
N ILE A 145 -5.89 6.24 8.59
CA ILE A 145 -6.30 5.35 7.50
C ILE A 145 -6.62 3.98 8.13
N PRO A 146 -7.83 3.43 7.97
CA PRO A 146 -8.17 2.14 8.56
C PRO A 146 -7.76 0.97 7.67
N ALA A 147 -7.65 1.18 6.35
CA ALA A 147 -7.25 0.16 5.39
C ALA A 147 -6.66 0.76 4.11
N VAL A 148 -5.79 -0.01 3.45
CA VAL A 148 -5.27 0.25 2.10
C VAL A 148 -5.73 -0.86 1.17
N ILE A 149 -6.30 -0.51 0.01
CA ILE A 149 -6.65 -1.45 -1.06
C ILE A 149 -5.73 -1.21 -2.25
N VAL A 150 -5.10 -2.26 -2.77
CA VAL A 150 -4.10 -2.15 -3.85
C VAL A 150 -4.31 -3.18 -4.94
N SER A 151 -3.73 -2.93 -6.11
CA SER A 151 -3.69 -3.93 -7.19
C SER A 151 -2.67 -5.03 -6.89
N SER A 152 -1.54 -4.67 -6.26
CA SER A 152 -0.58 -5.63 -5.70
C SER A 152 0.31 -4.94 -4.67
N VAL A 153 0.87 -5.72 -3.75
CA VAL A 153 1.66 -5.23 -2.61
C VAL A 153 3.01 -5.95 -2.54
N ASN A 154 4.02 -5.26 -2.03
CA ASN A 154 5.28 -5.91 -1.67
C ASN A 154 5.09 -6.78 -0.41
N GLU A 155 5.52 -8.04 -0.46
CA GLU A 155 5.40 -9.00 0.64
C GLU A 155 5.97 -8.53 1.98
N THR A 156 7.09 -7.79 1.93
CA THR A 156 7.71 -7.26 3.16
C THR A 156 6.82 -6.17 3.78
N TYR A 157 6.23 -5.31 2.95
CA TYR A 157 5.27 -4.32 3.41
C TYR A 157 4.02 -4.97 3.99
N LEU A 158 3.45 -5.97 3.30
CA LEU A 158 2.25 -6.68 3.74
C LEU A 158 2.43 -7.32 5.12
N ARG A 159 3.55 -8.02 5.32
CA ARG A 159 3.90 -8.60 6.64
C ARG A 159 4.04 -7.52 7.71
N ASN A 160 4.73 -6.42 7.42
CA ASN A 160 4.91 -5.32 8.37
C ASN A 160 3.56 -4.68 8.73
N ALA A 161 2.68 -4.48 7.76
CA ALA A 161 1.35 -3.95 7.98
C ALA A 161 0.54 -4.84 8.93
N PHE A 162 0.43 -6.15 8.64
CA PHE A 162 -0.30 -7.07 9.52
C PHE A 162 0.33 -7.20 10.90
N ASN A 163 1.66 -7.25 11.01
CA ASN A 163 2.34 -7.27 12.31
C ASN A 163 2.04 -6.04 13.17
N ASN A 164 1.68 -4.90 12.55
CA ASN A 164 1.28 -3.67 13.23
C ASN A 164 -0.24 -3.48 13.32
N GLY A 165 -1.02 -4.51 12.98
CA GLY A 165 -2.48 -4.44 12.99
C GLY A 165 -3.02 -3.43 11.98
N PHE A 166 -2.35 -3.26 10.83
CA PHE A 166 -2.77 -2.39 9.75
C PHE A 166 -3.29 -3.22 8.56
N LEU A 167 -4.51 -2.93 8.12
CA LEU A 167 -5.21 -3.74 7.13
C LEU A 167 -4.78 -3.35 5.70
N VAL A 168 -4.33 -4.35 4.94
CA VAL A 168 -4.05 -4.23 3.51
C VAL A 168 -4.88 -5.28 2.78
N LEU A 169 -5.53 -4.85 1.70
CA LEU A 169 -6.42 -5.65 0.88
C LEU A 169 -5.98 -5.57 -0.58
N ILE A 170 -6.21 -6.64 -1.33
CA ILE A 170 -5.80 -6.74 -2.73
C ILE A 170 -7.07 -6.83 -3.58
N SER A 171 -7.25 -5.87 -4.49
CA SER A 171 -8.36 -5.81 -5.44
C SER A 171 -7.90 -5.16 -6.76
N PRO A 172 -7.32 -5.94 -7.68
CA PRO A 172 -6.91 -5.43 -8.99
C PRO A 172 -8.09 -4.88 -9.80
N GLU A 173 -9.28 -5.46 -9.63
CA GLU A 173 -10.51 -5.05 -10.33
C GLU A 173 -10.94 -3.63 -9.95
N LEU A 174 -10.95 -3.31 -8.65
CA LEU A 174 -11.30 -1.97 -8.15
C LEU A 174 -10.34 -0.91 -8.72
N VAL A 175 -9.03 -1.18 -8.67
CA VAL A 175 -8.01 -0.23 -9.17
C VAL A 175 -8.15 -0.05 -10.68
N THR A 176 -8.41 -1.13 -11.42
CA THR A 176 -8.65 -1.08 -12.86
C THR A 176 -9.88 -0.25 -13.19
N PHE A 177 -10.95 -0.38 -12.39
CA PHE A 177 -12.16 0.43 -12.53
C PHE A 177 -11.89 1.91 -12.30
N LEU A 178 -11.27 2.27 -11.17
CA LEU A 178 -10.97 3.67 -10.82
C LEU A 178 -10.05 4.39 -11.81
N ARG A 179 -9.24 3.64 -12.56
CA ARG A 179 -8.34 4.18 -13.60
C ARG A 179 -9.02 4.41 -14.95
N ARG A 180 -10.28 3.99 -15.13
CA ARG A 180 -10.98 4.23 -16.39
C ARG A 180 -11.24 5.74 -16.55
N PRO A 181 -11.15 6.30 -17.76
CA PRO A 181 -11.33 7.74 -18.00
C PRO A 181 -12.69 8.29 -17.56
N ASP A 182 -13.72 7.44 -17.52
CA ASP A 182 -15.10 7.73 -17.15
C ASP A 182 -15.41 7.42 -15.68
N SER A 183 -14.47 6.84 -14.93
CA SER A 183 -14.70 6.51 -13.52
C SER A 183 -14.66 7.76 -12.64
N PRO A 184 -15.62 7.93 -11.72
CA PRO A 184 -15.46 8.90 -10.65
C PRO A 184 -14.29 8.50 -9.75
N THR A 185 -13.51 9.48 -9.30
CA THR A 185 -12.35 9.30 -8.40
C THR A 185 -12.39 10.20 -7.18
N PHE A 186 -13.40 11.07 -7.09
CA PHE A 186 -13.61 12.02 -6.00
C PHE A 186 -15.01 11.85 -5.41
N ASN A 187 -15.19 12.24 -4.14
CA ASN A 187 -16.48 12.22 -3.46
C ASN A 187 -17.16 10.83 -3.44
N LEU A 188 -16.34 9.77 -3.39
CA LEU A 188 -16.80 8.40 -3.27
C LEU A 188 -16.60 7.91 -1.84
N ASN A 189 -17.54 7.09 -1.37
CA ASN A 189 -17.39 6.34 -0.13
C ASN A 189 -17.09 4.88 -0.45
N VAL A 190 -16.02 4.34 0.12
CA VAL A 190 -15.65 2.93 -0.02
C VAL A 190 -16.38 2.13 1.05
N VAL A 191 -16.95 0.99 0.67
CA VAL A 191 -17.59 0.03 1.56
C VAL A 191 -16.97 -1.33 1.33
N ILE A 192 -16.39 -1.90 2.39
CA ILE A 192 -15.77 -3.22 2.38
C ILE A 192 -16.67 -4.15 3.20
N ASP A 193 -17.15 -5.20 2.56
CA ASP A 193 -17.88 -6.30 3.20
C ASP A 193 -16.95 -7.51 3.33
N PHE A 194 -16.61 -7.86 4.56
CA PHE A 194 -15.70 -8.97 4.85
C PHE A 194 -16.41 -10.32 4.90
N LEU A 195 -17.75 -10.35 4.94
CA LEU A 195 -18.52 -11.60 4.86
C LEU A 195 -18.52 -12.14 3.42
N SER A 196 -18.63 -11.24 2.44
CA SER A 196 -18.56 -11.58 1.01
C SER A 196 -17.18 -11.36 0.39
N TRP A 197 -16.25 -10.73 1.10
CA TRP A 197 -14.94 -10.32 0.59
C TRP A 197 -15.05 -9.48 -0.68
N THR A 198 -15.88 -8.45 -0.59
CA THR A 198 -16.16 -7.52 -1.70
C THR A 198 -16.01 -6.08 -1.26
N VAL A 199 -15.65 -5.23 -2.21
CA VAL A 199 -15.65 -3.78 -2.05
C VAL A 199 -16.62 -3.16 -3.05
N SER A 200 -17.44 -2.23 -2.57
CA SER A 200 -18.29 -1.37 -3.40
C SER A 200 -17.93 0.09 -3.15
N LEU A 201 -18.19 0.93 -4.14
CA LEU A 201 -18.08 2.38 -4.02
C LEU A 201 -19.50 2.97 -4.03
N THR A 202 -19.76 3.96 -3.22
CA THR A 202 -21.04 4.69 -3.22
C THR A 202 -20.80 6.14 -3.60
N THR A 203 -21.54 6.64 -4.58
CA THR A 203 -21.52 8.06 -4.98
C THR A 203 -22.32 8.90 -3.98
N GLN A 204 -22.16 10.23 -4.00
CA GLN A 204 -22.99 11.12 -3.17
C GLN A 204 -24.48 11.05 -3.53
N GLU A 205 -24.82 10.60 -4.74
CA GLU A 205 -26.19 10.41 -5.22
C GLU A 205 -26.78 9.07 -4.77
N GLY A 206 -25.99 8.23 -4.09
CA GLY A 206 -26.40 6.91 -3.59
C GLY A 206 -26.30 5.79 -4.62
N GLU A 207 -25.70 6.04 -5.78
CA GLU A 207 -25.39 5.00 -6.76
C GLU A 207 -24.26 4.11 -6.23
N GLU A 208 -24.45 2.80 -6.33
CA GLU A 208 -23.44 1.81 -5.95
C GLU A 208 -22.69 1.31 -7.19
N LEU A 209 -21.36 1.39 -7.14
CA LEU A 209 -20.44 0.92 -8.18
C LEU A 209 -19.70 -0.31 -7.63
N GLY A 210 -19.82 -1.44 -8.32
CA GLY A 210 -19.29 -2.73 -7.88
C GLY A 210 -20.39 -3.81 -7.85
N PRO A 211 -20.19 -4.91 -7.10
CA PRO A 211 -19.06 -5.19 -6.21
C PRO A 211 -17.79 -5.58 -6.97
N PHE A 212 -16.62 -5.30 -6.38
CA PHE A 212 -15.31 -5.79 -6.82
C PHE A 212 -14.79 -6.82 -5.82
N SER A 213 -14.13 -7.87 -6.32
CA SER A 213 -13.58 -8.91 -5.45
C SER A 213 -12.35 -8.42 -4.69
N VAL A 214 -12.20 -8.88 -3.45
CA VAL A 214 -11.03 -8.63 -2.60
C VAL A 214 -10.46 -9.96 -2.11
N ASP A 215 -9.15 -10.10 -2.09
CA ASP A 215 -8.50 -11.30 -1.55
C ASP A 215 -8.82 -11.47 -0.05
N PRO A 216 -9.31 -12.65 0.37
CA PRO A 216 -9.57 -12.92 1.78
C PRO A 216 -8.32 -12.85 2.66
N VAL A 217 -8.45 -12.19 3.80
CA VAL A 217 -7.40 -12.14 4.82
C VAL A 217 -7.49 -13.40 5.70
N GLY A 218 -6.39 -14.16 5.80
CA GLY A 218 -6.36 -15.37 6.63
C GLY A 218 -6.53 -15.12 8.13
N PRO A 219 -6.95 -16.13 8.92
CA PRO A 219 -7.33 -15.98 10.33
C PRO A 219 -6.22 -15.43 11.23
N VAL A 220 -4.95 -15.79 10.96
CA VAL A 220 -3.81 -15.25 11.72
C VAL A 220 -3.67 -13.74 11.51
N ALA A 221 -3.77 -13.28 10.27
CA ALA A 221 -3.71 -11.85 9.96
C ALA A 221 -4.94 -11.13 10.54
N GLN A 222 -6.13 -11.72 10.44
CA GLN A 222 -7.33 -11.16 11.09
C GLN A 222 -7.13 -10.98 12.61
N GLN A 223 -6.57 -11.97 13.30
CA GLN A 223 -6.29 -11.88 14.73
C GLN A 223 -5.28 -10.76 15.05
N LEU A 224 -4.24 -10.59 14.24
CA LEU A 224 -3.29 -9.48 14.40
C LEU A 224 -3.96 -8.12 14.22
N ILE A 225 -4.92 -7.99 13.29
CA ILE A 225 -5.71 -6.76 13.16
C ILE A 225 -6.54 -6.51 14.43
N VAL A 226 -7.25 -7.53 14.92
CA VAL A 226 -8.07 -7.45 16.15
C VAL A 226 -7.23 -7.07 17.37
N ASP A 227 -6.00 -7.57 17.43
CA ASP A 227 -5.11 -7.29 18.54
C ASP A 227 -4.34 -5.98 18.42
N GLU A 228 -4.51 -5.24 17.32
CA GLU A 228 -3.74 -4.04 16.98
C GLU A 228 -2.24 -4.29 16.77
N GLY A 229 -1.86 -5.52 16.43
CA GLY A 229 -0.51 -5.95 16.10
C GLY A 229 0.08 -6.96 17.08
N ILE A 230 1.21 -7.55 16.68
CA ILE A 230 1.84 -8.69 17.37
C ILE A 230 2.35 -8.31 18.77
N ALA A 231 2.89 -7.11 18.95
CA ALA A 231 3.37 -6.65 20.25
C ALA A 231 2.22 -6.60 21.28
N SER A 232 1.06 -6.11 20.84
CA SER A 232 -0.17 -6.08 21.64
C SER A 232 -0.72 -7.48 21.92
N SER A 233 -0.74 -8.38 20.92
CA SER A 233 -1.11 -9.79 21.12
C SER A 233 -0.25 -10.46 22.20
N VAL A 234 1.07 -10.32 22.11
CA VAL A 234 2.01 -10.91 23.07
C VAL A 234 1.80 -10.34 24.48
N LYS A 235 1.60 -9.02 24.60
CA LYS A 235 1.33 -8.37 25.89
C LYS A 235 0.05 -8.90 26.55
N LYS A 236 -1.02 -9.10 25.78
CA LYS A 236 -2.28 -9.70 26.26
C LYS A 236 -2.06 -11.14 26.74
N ALA A 237 -1.36 -11.96 25.96
CA ALA A 237 -1.08 -13.36 26.29
C ALA A 237 -0.25 -13.52 27.58
N LEU A 238 0.78 -12.66 27.74
CA LEU A 238 1.60 -12.65 28.96
C LEU A 238 0.79 -12.24 30.19
N SER A 239 -0.09 -11.24 30.05
CA SER A 239 -0.94 -10.76 31.15
C SER A 239 -1.96 -11.80 31.59
N GLN A 240 -2.53 -12.58 30.66
CA GLN A 240 -3.42 -13.69 30.97
C GLN A 240 -2.70 -14.83 31.69
N SER A 241 -1.48 -15.17 31.26
CA SER A 241 -0.67 -16.24 31.87
C SER A 241 -0.31 -15.94 33.33
N ILE A 242 -0.06 -14.66 33.66
CA ILE A 242 0.25 -14.22 35.02
C ILE A 242 -0.98 -14.30 35.93
N ASN A 243 -2.18 -14.01 35.42
CA ASN A 243 -3.42 -14.02 36.21
C ASN A 243 -4.01 -15.42 36.45
N THR A 244 -3.41 -16.47 35.88
CA THR A 244 -3.87 -17.87 36.04
C THR A 244 -3.00 -18.67 37.01
N LEU A 245 -1.99 -18.03 37.62
CA LEU A 245 -1.11 -18.56 38.67
C LEU A 245 -1.49 -17.96 40.03
#